data_AF-A0A450YYP2-F1
#
_entry.id   AF-A0A450YYP2-F1
#
_cell.length_a   1.000
_cell.length_b   1.000
_cell.length_c   1.000
_cell.angle_alpha   90.00
_cell.angle_beta   90.00
_cell.angle_gamma   90.00
#
_symmetry.space_group_name_H-M   'P 1'
#
loop_
_entity.id
_entity.type
_entity.pdbx_description
1 polymer ?
#
loop_
_entity_poly.entity_id
_entity_poly.type
_entity_poly.pdbx_seq_one_letter_code
_entity_poly.pdbx_strand_id
1 'polypeptide(L)' 'MLRAVRGTLVDVIRDTTTTPGSEHPLSGRTREEIRHCLDLITARQQEMAEAAGESLDERPIFPEKTSCGQNTKP' A
#
# COMPACT_ATOMS: atom_id res chain seq x y z
N MET A 1 -10.88 -6.93 11.59
CA MET A 1 -11.76 -5.87 11.04
C MET A 1 -10.97 -4.79 10.29
N LEU A 2 -10.04 -4.06 10.92
CA LEU A 2 -9.30 -2.95 10.28
C LEU A 2 -8.48 -3.33 9.04
N ARG A 3 -7.98 -4.57 8.96
CA ARG A 3 -7.30 -5.09 7.74
C ARG A 3 -8.21 -5.05 6.50
N ALA A 4 -9.49 -5.37 6.67
CA ALA A 4 -10.46 -5.33 5.58
C ALA A 4 -10.71 -3.89 5.12
N VAL A 5 -10.87 -2.94 6.06
CA VAL A 5 -11.06 -1.52 5.74
C VAL A 5 -9.85 -0.95 4.98
N ARG A 6 -8.63 -1.26 5.44
CA ARG A 6 -7.39 -0.89 4.73
C ARG A 6 -7.39 -1.43 3.30
N GLY A 7 -7.74 -2.70 3.13
CA GLY A 7 -7.84 -3.36 1.83
C GLY A 7 -8.84 -2.66 0.90
N THR A 8 -10.06 -2.40 1.37
CA THR A 8 -11.08 -1.70 0.60
C THR A 8 -10.63 -0.31 0.16
N LEU A 9 -9.98 0.47 1.04
CA LEU A 9 -9.46 1.79 0.65
C LEU A 9 -8.34 1.69 -0.39
N VAL A 10 -7.49 0.67 -0.31
CA VAL A 10 -6.46 0.39 -1.33
C VAL A 10 -7.10 0.03 -2.67
N ASP A 11 -8.15 -0.78 -2.68
CA ASP A 11 -8.87 -1.14 -3.90
C ASP A 11 -9.54 0.10 -4.52
N VAL A 12 -10.16 0.96 -3.71
CA VAL A 12 -10.69 2.25 -4.18
C VAL A 12 -9.59 3.12 -4.80
N ILE A 13 -8.40 3.18 -4.20
CA ILE A 13 -7.27 3.90 -4.80
C ILE A 13 -6.90 3.30 -6.15
N ARG A 14 -6.82 1.96 -6.27
CA ARG A 14 -6.50 1.28 -7.53
C ARG A 14 -7.53 1.58 -8.62
N ASP A 15 -8.82 1.53 -8.27
CA ASP A 15 -9.93 1.77 -9.19
C ASP A 15 -10.01 3.23 -9.64
N THR A 16 -9.53 4.16 -8.82
CA THR A 16 -9.59 5.60 -9.11
C THR A 16 -8.27 6.16 -9.65
N THR A 17 -7.20 5.37 -9.67
CA THR A 17 -5.90 5.78 -10.19
C THR A 17 -6.00 5.97 -11.71
N THR A 18 -5.84 7.21 -12.17
CA THR A 18 -5.87 7.56 -13.58
C THR A 18 -4.46 7.64 -14.17
N THR A 19 -4.37 7.50 -15.49
CA THR A 19 -3.13 7.72 -16.24
C THR A 19 -2.71 9.19 -16.09
N PRO A 20 -1.40 9.49 -15.92
CA PRO A 20 -0.92 10.86 -15.85
C PRO A 20 -1.39 11.68 -17.06
N GLY A 21 -2.01 12.83 -16.79
CA GLY A 21 -2.61 13.71 -17.80
C GLY A 21 -4.13 13.56 -17.95
N SER A 22 -4.75 12.54 -17.34
CA SER A 22 -6.21 12.43 -17.24
C SER A 22 -6.72 12.96 -15.90
N GLU A 23 -7.87 13.62 -15.91
CA GLU A 23 -8.50 14.11 -14.68
C GLU A 23 -8.85 12.97 -13.73
N HIS A 24 -8.54 13.15 -12.46
CA HIS A 24 -8.81 12.15 -11.42
C HIS A 24 -10.30 12.21 -11.02
N PRO A 25 -11.01 11.08 -10.91
CA PRO A 25 -12.46 11.07 -10.62
C PRO A 25 -12.81 11.58 -9.22
N LEU A 26 -11.88 11.46 -8.27
CA LEU A 26 -12.00 12.03 -6.92
C LEU A 26 -11.28 13.37 -6.82
N SER A 27 -11.87 14.27 -6.02
CA SER A 27 -11.24 15.54 -5.69
C SER A 27 -9.90 15.35 -4.97
N GLY A 28 -9.02 16.34 -5.09
CA GLY A 28 -7.74 16.35 -4.37
C GLY A 28 -7.91 16.24 -2.86
N ARG A 29 -8.94 16.91 -2.30
CA ARG A 29 -9.29 16.81 -0.88
C ARG A 29 -9.66 15.39 -0.48
N THR A 30 -10.57 14.74 -1.21
CA THR A 30 -11.00 13.36 -0.92
C THR A 30 -9.82 12.39 -0.92
N ARG A 31 -8.91 12.52 -1.88
CA ARG A 31 -7.70 11.71 -1.94
C ARG A 31 -6.77 11.92 -0.74
N GLU A 32 -6.74 13.12 -0.18
CA GLU A 32 -5.93 13.42 0.99
C GLU A 32 -6.53 12.82 2.26
N GLU A 33 -7.85 12.94 2.42
CA GLU A 33 -8.58 12.29 3.51
C GLU A 33 -8.41 10.76 3.48
N ILE A 34 -8.38 10.14 2.29
CA ILE A 34 -8.12 8.71 2.15
C ILE A 34 -6.72 8.34 2.66
N ARG A 35 -5.69 9.13 2.34
CA ARG A 35 -4.32 8.90 2.86
C ARG A 35 -4.30 9.00 4.37
N HIS A 36 -4.89 10.06 4.92
CA HIS A 36 -4.95 10.26 6.36
C HIS A 36 -5.68 9.10 7.08
N CYS A 37 -6.79 8.63 6.52
CA CYS A 37 -7.48 7.43 7.03
C CYS A 37 -6.59 6.18 7.02
N LEU A 38 -5.81 5.97 5.96
CA LEU A 38 -4.88 4.83 5.89
C LEU A 38 -3.80 4.91 6.96
N ASP A 39 -3.27 6.09 7.26
CA ASP A 39 -2.30 6.31 8.34
C ASP A 39 -2.90 5.97 9.71
N LEU A 40 -4.12 6.49 9.98
CA LEU A 40 -4.83 6.22 11.23
C LEU A 40 -5.15 4.74 11.41
N ILE A 41 -5.60 4.06 10.34
CA ILE A 41 -5.87 2.62 10.36
C ILE A 41 -4.58 1.85 10.66
N THR A 42 -3.48 2.21 10.01
CA THR A 42 -2.19 1.53 10.18
C THR A 42 -1.65 1.70 11.60
N ALA A 43 -1.68 2.92 12.14
CA ALA A 43 -1.31 3.18 13.52
C ALA A 43 -2.14 2.33 14.49
N ARG A 44 -3.47 2.28 14.27
CA ARG A 44 -4.35 1.48 15.11
C ARG A 44 -4.07 -0.02 15.03
N GLN A 45 -3.77 -0.51 13.83
CA GLN A 45 -3.39 -1.91 13.64
C GLN A 45 -2.10 -2.24 14.39
N GLN A 46 -1.14 -1.32 14.42
CA GLN A 46 0.12 -1.50 15.14
C GLN A 46 -0.09 -1.57 16.64
N GLU A 47 -0.85 -0.63 17.21
CA GLU A 47 -1.23 -0.69 18.63
C GLU A 47 -1.89 -2.03 19.00
N MET A 48 -2.76 -2.54 18.11
CA MET A 48 -3.42 -3.83 18.32
C MET A 48 -2.46 -5.03 18.25
N ALA A 49 -1.50 -5.01 17.33
CA ALA A 49 -0.51 -6.07 17.18
C ALA A 49 0.45 -6.07 18.39
N GLU A 50 0.95 -4.89 18.78
CA GLU A 50 1.81 -4.73 19.95
C GLU A 50 1.12 -5.24 21.23
N ALA A 51 -0.17 -4.92 21.41
CA ALA A 51 -0.97 -5.43 22.52
C ALA A 51 -1.16 -6.96 22.50
N ALA A 52 -1.11 -7.58 21.33
CA ALA A 52 -1.16 -9.04 21.15
C ALA A 52 0.23 -9.70 21.28
N GLY A 53 1.31 -8.93 21.42
CA GLY A 53 2.69 -9.43 21.37
C GLY A 53 3.15 -9.80 19.96
N GLU A 54 2.42 -9.37 18.93
CA GLU A 54 2.77 -9.55 17.52
C GLU A 54 3.43 -8.27 17.00
N SER A 55 4.43 -8.40 16.12
CA SER A 55 4.98 -7.26 15.38
C SER A 55 4.40 -7.24 13.97
N LEU A 56 3.91 -6.08 13.51
CA LEU A 56 3.52 -5.86 12.11
C LEU A 56 4.76 -5.66 11.20
N ASP A 57 5.84 -6.40 11.43
CA ASP A 57 7.00 -6.39 10.53
C ASP A 57 6.67 -7.21 9.28
N GLU A 58 5.64 -6.77 8.53
CA GLU A 58 5.29 -7.29 7.20
C GLU A 58 6.23 -6.69 6.15
N ARG A 59 7.52 -6.55 6.48
CA ARG A 59 8.52 -5.94 5.60
C ARG A 59 8.51 -6.72 4.30
N PRO A 60 8.18 -6.10 3.15
CA PRO A 60 8.09 -6.82 1.90
C PRO A 60 9.46 -7.44 1.60
N ILE A 61 9.53 -8.77 1.68
CA ILE A 61 10.67 -9.54 1.19
C ILE A 61 10.62 -9.37 -0.32
N PHE A 62 11.41 -8.44 -0.86
CA PHE A 62 11.63 -8.38 -2.29
C PHE A 62 12.44 -9.62 -2.66
N PRO A 63 11.89 -10.58 -3.43
CA PRO A 63 12.74 -11.58 -4.05
C PRO A 63 13.69 -10.80 -4.96
N GLU A 64 14.98 -10.89 -4.67
CA GLU A 64 16.03 -10.41 -5.55
C GLU A 64 15.72 -10.96 -6.95
N LYS A 65 15.31 -10.07 -7.87
CA LYS A 65 15.09 -10.46 -9.26
C LYS A 65 16.42 -11.01 -9.75
N THR A 66 16.48 -12.33 -9.93
CA THR A 66 17.59 -13.03 -10.57
C THR A 66 17.96 -12.32 -11.86
N SER A 67 19.25 -12.03 -11.98
CA SER A 67 19.91 -11.31 -13.06
C SER A 67 19.41 -11.73 -14.45
N CYS A 68 18.84 -10.79 -15.19
CA CYS A 68 18.66 -10.93 -16.63
C CYS A 68 19.90 -10.33 -17.32
N GLY A 69 20.73 -11.19 -17.92
CA GLY A 69 21.73 -10.79 -18.91
C GLY A 69 23.16 -11.29 -18.71
N GLN A 70 23.39 -12.60 -18.56
CA GLN A 70 24.67 -13.18 -18.95
C GLN A 70 24.72 -13.27 -20.48
N ASN A 71 25.34 -12.29 -21.14
CA ASN A 71 25.85 -12.50 -22.49
C ASN A 71 27.35 -12.79 -22.40
N THR A 72 27.63 -14.08 -22.41
CA THR A 72 28.95 -14.65 -22.63
C THR A 72 29.37 -14.44 -24.09
N LYS A 73 30.68 -14.22 -24.27
CA LYS A 73 31.55 -14.65 -25.39
C LYS A 73 31.86 -13.61 -26.48
N PRO A 74 33.00 -13.75 -27.20
CA PRO A 74 34.27 -14.43 -26.92
C PRO A 74 35.40 -13.47 -26.48
#